data_AF-J5HDE2-F1
#
_entry.id   AF-J5HDE2-F1
#
_cell.length_a   1.000
_cell.length_b   1.000
_cell.length_c   1.000
_cell.angle_alpha   90.00
_cell.angle_beta   90.00
_cell.angle_gamma   90.00
#
_symmetry.space_group_name_H-M   'P 1'
#
loop_
_entity.id
_entity.type
_entity.pdbx_description
1 polymer ?
#
loop_
_entity_poly.entity_id
_entity_poly.type
_entity_poly.pdbx_seq_one_letter_code
_entity_poly.pdbx_strand_id
1 'polypeptide(L)'
;MNEAKKQAFIRIGLIVAGVLLSVFLAFYIKNVFLKIPFIIIAVAGTVFLVRLYITYKRKKLYFDGKVLVIKPPKRAIGRHTVIMQKGKVSKKLYTYQKPTMKVGGNYVVVYEEKSFNILEVQEMKVQMAGMKAIKKNPKYKM
;
A
#
# COMPACT_ATOMS: atom_id res chain seq x y z
N MET A 1 -12.04 -0.08 -16.40
CA MET A 1 -11.17 0.68 -15.46
C MET A 1 -11.94 1.41 -14.33
N ASN A 2 -13.28 1.36 -14.31
CA ASN A 2 -14.09 2.13 -13.34
C ASN A 2 -14.64 1.31 -12.15
N GLU A 3 -14.83 0.00 -12.27
CA GLU A 3 -15.48 -0.78 -11.20
C GLU A 3 -14.63 -0.94 -9.95
N ALA A 4 -13.34 -1.23 -10.08
CA ALA A 4 -12.44 -1.37 -8.93
C ALA A 4 -12.27 -0.05 -8.15
N LYS A 5 -12.22 1.09 -8.86
CA LYS A 5 -12.19 2.42 -8.23
C LYS A 5 -13.52 2.72 -7.55
N LYS A 6 -14.66 2.47 -8.22
CA LYS A 6 -16.00 2.67 -7.66
C LYS A 6 -16.23 1.80 -6.42
N GLN A 7 -15.83 0.54 -6.45
CA GLN A 7 -15.93 -0.37 -5.31
C GLN A 7 -15.02 0.08 -4.15
N ALA A 8 -13.82 0.58 -4.43
CA ALA A 8 -12.95 1.16 -3.40
C ALA A 8 -13.58 2.41 -2.77
N PHE A 9 -14.16 3.32 -3.55
CA PHE A 9 -14.88 4.48 -3.05
C PHE A 9 -16.09 4.10 -2.20
N ILE A 10 -16.89 3.11 -2.62
CA ILE A 10 -18.03 2.60 -1.85
C ILE A 10 -17.55 2.03 -0.52
N ARG A 11 -16.48 1.23 -0.51
CA ARG A 11 -15.90 0.68 0.73
C ARG A 11 -15.41 1.77 1.67
N ILE A 12 -14.72 2.80 1.15
CA ILE A 12 -14.27 3.94 1.96
C ILE A 12 -15.47 4.72 2.50
N GLY A 13 -16.51 4.95 1.67
CA GLY A 13 -17.75 5.61 2.09
C GLY A 13 -18.47 4.87 3.21
N LEU A 14 -18.54 3.54 3.14
CA LEU A 14 -19.10 2.71 4.22
C LEU A 14 -18.31 2.83 5.52
N ILE A 15 -16.98 2.88 5.45
CA ILE A 15 -16.13 3.07 6.64
C ILE A 15 -16.39 4.45 7.27
N VAL A 16 -16.47 5.51 6.45
CA VAL A 16 -16.74 6.87 6.93
C VAL A 16 -18.13 6.95 7.58
N ALA A 17 -19.15 6.37 6.94
CA ALA A 17 -20.50 6.31 7.50
C ALA A 17 -20.54 5.54 8.83
N GLY A 18 -19.82 4.42 8.91
CA GLY A 18 -19.68 3.65 10.15
C GLY A 18 -19.01 4.42 11.28
N VAL A 19 -17.97 5.22 10.99
CA VAL A 19 -17.33 6.10 11.98
C VAL A 19 -18.30 7.16 12.48
N LEU A 20 -19.02 7.85 11.58
CA LEU A 20 -20.00 8.87 11.96
C LEU A 20 -21.14 8.29 12.80
N LEU A 21 -21.68 7.13 12.43
CA LEU A 21 -22.66 6.39 13.23
C LEU A 21 -22.10 6.02 14.60
N SER A 22 -20.86 5.53 14.68
CA SER A 22 -20.23 5.18 15.95
C SER A 22 -20.08 6.39 16.88
N VAL A 23 -19.70 7.55 16.33
CA VAL A 23 -19.64 8.80 17.09
C VAL A 23 -21.03 9.21 17.55
N PHE A 24 -22.03 9.17 16.66
CA PHE A 24 -23.41 9.54 16.99
C PHE A 24 -23.99 8.65 18.11
N LEU A 25 -23.81 7.33 18.03
CA LEU A 25 -24.25 6.41 19.09
C LEU A 25 -23.51 6.65 20.42
N ALA A 26 -22.22 7.01 20.39
CA ALA A 26 -21.47 7.33 21.61
C ALA A 26 -22.02 8.58 22.33
N PHE A 27 -22.58 9.55 21.59
CA PHE A 27 -23.24 10.72 22.18
C PHE A 27 -24.68 10.41 22.64
N TYR A 28 -25.41 9.58 21.91
CA TYR A 28 -26.82 9.26 22.20
C TYR A 28 -27.00 8.34 23.43
N ILE A 29 -26.12 7.35 23.60
CA ILE A 29 -26.22 6.41 24.72
C ILE A 29 -25.84 7.14 26.02
N LYS A 30 -26.66 7.08 27.08
CA LYS A 30 -26.29 7.69 28.38
C LYS A 30 -25.30 6.85 29.18
N ASN A 31 -25.34 5.52 29.02
CA ASN A 31 -24.54 4.59 29.80
C ASN A 31 -23.06 4.58 29.37
N VAL A 32 -22.15 4.96 30.27
CA VAL A 32 -20.71 5.11 29.99
C VAL A 32 -20.09 3.80 29.51
N PHE A 33 -20.48 2.66 30.07
CA PHE A 33 -19.87 1.37 29.73
C PHE A 33 -20.13 0.95 28.28
N LEU A 34 -21.31 1.30 27.74
CA LEU A 34 -21.69 1.04 26.36
C LEU A 34 -21.05 2.03 25.37
N LYS A 35 -20.60 3.22 25.82
CA LYS A 35 -19.92 4.20 24.95
C LYS A 35 -18.51 3.78 24.56
N ILE A 36 -17.80 3.14 25.49
CA ILE A 36 -16.39 2.76 25.37
C ILE A 36 -16.10 2.03 24.04
N PRO A 37 -16.83 0.95 23.65
CA PRO A 37 -16.56 0.27 22.39
C PRO A 37 -16.79 1.16 21.16
N PHE A 38 -17.82 2.02 21.15
CA PHE A 38 -18.08 2.92 20.02
C PHE A 38 -17.00 3.98 19.87
N ILE A 39 -16.48 4.51 20.99
CA ILE A 39 -15.35 5.45 20.99
C ILE A 39 -14.10 4.78 20.42
N ILE A 40 -13.80 3.53 20.83
CA ILE A 40 -12.65 2.77 20.32
C ILE A 40 -12.77 2.57 18.80
N ILE A 41 -13.95 2.18 18.32
CA ILE A 41 -14.21 1.97 16.88
C ILE A 41 -14.05 3.29 16.11
N ALA A 42 -14.59 4.39 16.64
CA ALA A 42 -14.46 5.71 16.02
C ALA A 42 -12.99 6.15 15.94
N VAL A 43 -12.22 6.04 17.03
CA VAL A 43 -10.79 6.39 17.04
C VAL A 43 -10.01 5.53 16.05
N ALA A 44 -10.23 4.21 16.05
CA ALA A 44 -9.57 3.29 15.11
C ALA A 44 -9.87 3.62 13.64
N GLY A 45 -11.14 3.91 13.33
CA GLY A 45 -11.57 4.31 11.98
C GLY A 45 -10.96 5.64 11.54
N THR A 46 -10.91 6.63 12.43
CA THR A 46 -10.32 7.94 12.12
C THR A 46 -8.81 7.82 11.85
N VAL A 47 -8.07 7.07 12.67
CA VAL A 47 -6.63 6.80 12.46
C VAL A 47 -6.40 6.09 11.13
N PHE A 48 -7.26 5.14 10.77
CA PHE A 48 -7.19 4.44 9.49
C PHE A 48 -7.39 5.39 8.30
N LEU A 49 -8.40 6.28 8.37
CA LEU A 49 -8.67 7.28 7.33
C LEU A 49 -7.51 8.26 7.16
N VAL A 50 -6.94 8.78 8.27
CA VAL A 50 -5.77 9.66 8.22
C VAL A 50 -4.58 8.96 7.57
N ARG A 51 -4.34 7.68 7.92
CA ARG A 51 -3.27 6.89 7.31
C ARG A 51 -3.49 6.68 5.81
N LEU A 52 -4.74 6.44 5.39
CA LEU A 52 -5.11 6.29 3.98
C LEU A 52 -4.91 7.62 3.23
N TYR A 53 -5.30 8.75 3.83
CA TYR A 53 -5.08 10.09 3.28
C TYR A 53 -3.59 10.40 3.09
N ILE A 54 -2.76 10.12 4.11
CA ILE A 54 -1.30 10.27 4.02
C ILE A 54 -0.73 9.40 2.90
N THR A 55 -1.21 8.17 2.76
CA THR A 55 -0.80 7.23 1.70
C THR A 55 -1.19 7.75 0.30
N TYR A 56 -2.36 8.37 0.18
CA TYR A 56 -2.83 8.97 -1.07
C TYR A 56 -1.99 10.20 -1.49
N LYS A 57 -1.62 11.05 -0.52
CA LYS A 57 -0.81 12.26 -0.78
C LYS A 57 0.67 11.95 -1.08
N ARG A 58 1.16 10.75 -0.74
CA ARG A 58 2.56 10.37 -0.98
C ARG A 58 2.78 10.01 -2.44
N LYS A 59 3.88 10.52 -3.01
CA LYS A 59 4.27 10.23 -4.39
C LYS A 59 4.65 8.75 -4.53
N LYS A 60 4.12 8.13 -5.58
CA LYS A 60 4.46 6.77 -5.99
C LYS A 60 5.64 6.86 -6.96
N LEU A 61 6.74 6.22 -6.60
CA LEU A 61 7.97 6.18 -7.38
C LEU A 61 8.19 4.79 -7.96
N TYR A 62 8.95 4.72 -9.03
CA TYR A 62 9.24 3.49 -9.76
C TYR A 62 10.70 3.11 -9.59
N PHE A 63 10.98 1.82 -9.41
CA PHE A 63 12.33 1.27 -9.44
C PHE A 63 12.32 -0.03 -10.25
N ASP A 64 13.05 -0.05 -11.35
CA ASP A 64 13.31 -1.21 -12.18
C ASP A 64 14.70 -1.77 -11.83
N GLY A 65 14.80 -3.08 -11.59
CA GLY A 65 16.08 -3.67 -11.23
C GLY A 65 16.03 -5.17 -10.95
N LYS A 66 17.21 -5.75 -10.77
CA LYS A 66 17.37 -7.15 -10.38
C LYS A 66 17.19 -7.28 -8.88
N VAL A 67 16.40 -8.26 -8.43
CA VAL A 67 16.24 -8.57 -7.00
C VAL A 67 17.49 -9.32 -6.53
N LEU A 68 18.23 -8.74 -5.59
CA LEU A 68 19.44 -9.35 -5.04
C LEU A 68 19.14 -10.23 -3.83
N VAL A 69 18.32 -9.72 -2.91
CA VAL A 69 18.07 -10.38 -1.62
C VAL A 69 16.64 -10.10 -1.17
N ILE A 70 15.98 -11.16 -0.68
CA ILE A 70 14.70 -11.08 0.02
C ILE A 70 14.95 -11.58 1.44
N LYS A 71 14.84 -10.69 2.43
CA LYS A 71 14.97 -11.04 3.85
C LYS A 71 13.57 -11.11 4.49
N PRO A 72 13.21 -12.22 5.17
CA PRO A 72 11.98 -12.30 5.93
C PRO A 72 12.01 -11.36 7.16
N PRO A 73 10.86 -11.00 7.71
CA PRO A 73 10.80 -10.19 8.92
C PRO A 73 11.40 -10.94 10.11
N LYS A 74 12.15 -10.23 10.96
CA LYS A 74 12.74 -10.79 12.19
C LYS A 74 11.71 -11.12 13.28
N ARG A 75 10.46 -10.66 13.13
CA ARG A 75 9.34 -10.85 14.08
C ARG A 75 8.12 -11.37 13.33
N ALA A 76 7.24 -12.12 14.01
CA ALA A 76 6.02 -12.71 13.44
C ALA A 76 5.13 -11.67 12.74
N ILE A 77 5.13 -10.42 13.21
CA ILE A 77 4.50 -9.28 12.54
C ILE A 77 5.63 -8.33 12.13
N GLY A 78 5.91 -8.26 10.83
CA GLY A 78 6.98 -7.41 10.30
C GLY A 78 6.99 -7.28 8.79
N ARG A 79 7.80 -6.35 8.28
CA ARG A 79 7.98 -6.14 6.85
C ARG A 79 9.09 -7.05 6.31
N HIS A 80 8.83 -7.73 5.21
CA HIS A 80 9.87 -8.32 4.37
C HIS A 80 10.71 -7.20 3.76
N THR A 81 12.01 -7.42 3.66
CA THR A 81 12.93 -6.48 3.03
C THR A 81 13.36 -7.05 1.68
N VAL A 82 13.21 -6.26 0.62
CA VAL A 82 13.63 -6.59 -0.73
C VAL A 82 14.71 -5.61 -1.15
N ILE A 83 15.89 -6.11 -1.48
CA ILE A 83 16.99 -5.30 -2.00
C ILE A 83 17.05 -5.50 -3.51
N MET A 84 16.86 -4.41 -4.26
CA MET A 84 16.93 -4.40 -5.72
C MET A 84 18.13 -3.59 -6.18
N GLN A 85 18.77 -4.01 -7.27
CA GLN A 85 19.90 -3.31 -7.87
C GLN A 85 19.64 -2.99 -9.33
N LYS A 86 19.95 -1.74 -9.71
CA LYS A 86 19.97 -1.26 -11.09
C LYS A 86 21.35 -0.65 -11.36
N GLY A 87 22.21 -1.35 -12.09
CA GLY A 87 23.59 -0.93 -12.30
C GLY A 87 24.34 -0.73 -10.97
N LYS A 88 24.86 0.48 -10.73
CA LYS A 88 25.58 0.84 -9.48
C LYS A 88 24.67 1.24 -8.31
N VAL A 89 23.35 1.35 -8.53
CA VAL A 89 22.41 1.84 -7.50
C VAL A 89 21.63 0.66 -6.91
N SER A 90 21.72 0.48 -5.59
CA SER A 90 20.90 -0.47 -4.83
C SER A 90 19.83 0.25 -4.02
N LYS A 91 18.59 -0.25 -4.05
CA LYS A 91 17.48 0.30 -3.27
C LYS A 91 16.86 -0.77 -2.38
N LYS A 92 16.64 -0.40 -1.12
CA LYS A 92 16.00 -1.24 -0.11
C LYS A 92 14.52 -0.89 -0.04
N LEU A 93 13.68 -1.85 -0.38
CA LEU A 93 12.24 -1.75 -0.39
C LEU A 93 11.64 -2.67 0.67
N TYR A 94 10.42 -2.38 1.09
CA TYR A 94 9.74 -3.13 2.15
C TYR A 94 8.38 -3.62 1.67
N THR A 95 7.91 -4.75 2.19
CA THR A 95 6.53 -5.19 1.96
C THR A 95 6.00 -5.94 3.18
N TYR A 96 4.74 -5.71 3.52
CA TYR A 96 4.07 -6.45 4.60
C TYR A 96 3.60 -7.84 4.15
N GLN A 97 3.37 -8.03 2.85
CA GLN A 97 2.97 -9.30 2.28
C GLN A 97 4.21 -10.08 1.84
N LYS A 98 4.13 -11.41 1.78
CA LYS A 98 5.22 -12.23 1.25
C LYS A 98 5.47 -11.81 -0.20
N PRO A 99 6.68 -11.32 -0.55
CA PRO A 99 6.96 -10.88 -1.91
C PRO A 99 6.88 -12.06 -2.87
N THR A 100 6.17 -11.89 -3.99
CA THR A 100 6.06 -12.87 -5.09
C THR A 100 7.30 -12.91 -5.99
N MET A 101 8.29 -12.06 -5.71
CA MET A 101 9.53 -11.94 -6.48
C MET A 101 10.48 -13.11 -6.21
N LYS A 102 11.22 -13.53 -7.25
CA LYS A 102 12.34 -14.47 -7.11
C LYS A 102 13.67 -13.73 -7.06
N VAL A 103 14.58 -14.21 -6.20
CA VAL A 103 15.96 -13.73 -6.17
C VAL A 103 16.61 -13.97 -7.55
N GLY A 104 17.28 -12.95 -8.07
CA GLY A 104 17.89 -12.97 -9.40
C GLY A 104 16.97 -12.55 -10.55
N GLY A 105 15.66 -12.41 -10.33
CA GLY A 105 14.73 -11.94 -11.35
C GLY A 105 14.78 -10.41 -11.54
N ASN A 106 14.44 -9.96 -12.74
CA ASN A 106 14.28 -8.54 -13.05
C ASN A 106 12.81 -8.14 -12.87
N TYR A 107 12.58 -7.13 -12.03
CA TYR A 107 11.24 -6.67 -11.71
C TYR A 107 11.16 -5.15 -11.81
N VAL A 108 9.96 -4.66 -12.12
CA VAL A 108 9.60 -3.25 -11.98
C VAL A 108 8.71 -3.14 -10.75
N VAL A 109 9.11 -2.29 -9.81
CA VAL A 109 8.42 -2.14 -8.53
C VAL A 109 7.96 -0.70 -8.35
N VAL A 110 6.69 -0.55 -8.01
CA VAL A 110 6.10 0.72 -7.59
C VAL A 110 6.18 0.79 -6.08
N TYR A 111 6.86 1.81 -5.56
CA TYR A 111 7.02 2.01 -4.12
C TYR A 111 6.67 3.43 -3.70
N GLU A 112 6.31 3.59 -2.43
CA GLU A 112 5.97 4.90 -1.88
C GLU A 112 7.24 5.64 -1.38
N GLU A 113 7.42 6.90 -1.78
CA GLU A 113 8.67 7.69 -1.63
C GLU A 113 9.22 7.78 -0.19
N LYS A 114 8.35 7.76 0.84
CA LYS A 114 8.75 7.89 2.26
C LYS A 114 8.80 6.58 3.04
N SER A 115 7.95 5.61 2.70
CA SER A 115 7.91 4.33 3.42
C SER A 115 8.73 3.23 2.75
N PHE A 116 9.17 3.47 1.50
CA PHE A 116 9.78 2.49 0.61
C PHE A 116 8.95 1.20 0.49
N ASN A 117 7.65 1.29 0.80
CA ASN A 117 6.76 0.15 0.81
C ASN A 117 6.34 -0.15 -0.63
N ILE A 118 6.43 -1.43 -0.99
CA ILE A 118 6.07 -1.94 -2.29
C ILE A 118 4.55 -1.96 -2.39
N LEU A 119 4.04 -1.29 -3.41
CA LEU A 119 2.61 -1.23 -3.72
C LEU A 119 2.26 -2.25 -4.79
N GLU A 120 3.07 -2.34 -5.85
CA GLU A 120 2.87 -3.25 -6.96
C GLU A 120 4.20 -3.76 -7.50
N VAL A 121 4.21 -5.00 -7.97
CA VAL A 121 5.37 -5.70 -8.53
C VAL A 121 4.97 -6.26 -9.88
N GLN A 122 5.79 -6.05 -10.91
CA GLN A 122 5.62 -6.68 -12.22
C GLN A 122 6.93 -7.34 -12.66
N GLU A 123 6.86 -8.57 -13.15
CA GLU A 123 8.02 -9.23 -13.77
C GLU A 123 8.39 -8.46 -15.04
N MET A 124 9.66 -8.12 -15.19
CA MET A 124 10.15 -7.42 -16.36
C MET A 124 10.27 -8.43 -17.51
N LYS A 125 9.16 -8.68 -18.23
CA LYS A 125 9.21 -9.46 -19.48
C LYS A 125 10.16 -8.76 -20.45
N VAL A 126 10.97 -9.52 -21.17
CA VAL A 126 12.10 -9.06 -22.01
C VAL A 126 11.73 -7.91 -22.98
N GLN A 127 10.47 -7.79 -23.39
CA GLN A 127 9.95 -6.67 -24.19
C GLN A 127 9.91 -5.30 -23.47
N MET A 128 10.19 -5.27 -22.16
CA MET A 128 10.26 -4.05 -21.34
C MET A 128 11.69 -3.56 -21.08
N ALA A 129 12.71 -4.23 -21.63
CA ALA A 129 14.11 -3.81 -21.54
C ALA A 129 14.38 -2.64 -22.51
N GLY A 130 13.93 -1.47 -22.12
CA GLY A 130 14.17 -0.21 -22.81
C GLY A 130 13.32 0.87 -22.16
N MET A 131 13.86 2.08 -21.99
CA MET A 131 13.17 3.23 -21.37
C MET A 131 11.78 3.57 -21.98
N LYS A 132 11.37 2.89 -23.07
CA LYS A 132 10.06 2.99 -23.74
C LYS A 132 8.99 2.00 -23.26
N ALA A 133 9.31 1.07 -22.35
CA ALA A 133 8.35 0.08 -21.86
C ALA A 133 7.26 0.68 -20.96
N ILE A 134 7.62 1.69 -20.17
CA ILE A 134 6.75 2.31 -19.17
C ILE A 134 5.67 3.20 -19.83
N LYS A 135 5.98 3.82 -20.98
CA LYS A 135 4.99 4.54 -21.83
C LYS A 135 4.04 3.60 -22.58
N LYS A 136 4.39 2.31 -22.73
CA LYS A 136 3.61 1.32 -23.48
C LYS A 136 2.69 0.47 -22.60
N ASN A 137 2.79 0.52 -21.28
CA ASN A 137 1.83 -0.15 -20.41
C ASN A 137 0.53 0.68 -20.32
N PRO A 138 -0.59 0.22 -20.92
CA PRO A 138 -1.84 1.00 -21.01
C PRO A 138 -2.46 1.29 -19.63
N LYS A 139 -2.01 0.63 -18.56
CA LYS A 139 -2.52 0.82 -17.20
C LYS A 139 -1.96 2.08 -16.48
N TYR A 140 -0.87 2.67 -16.99
CA TYR A 140 -0.18 3.80 -16.34
C TYR A 140 0.12 4.97 -17.30
N LYS A 141 -0.50 5.01 -18.49
CA LYS A 141 -0.58 6.25 -19.27
C LYS A 141 -1.47 7.23 -18.48
N MET A 142 -0.84 8.20 -17.82
CA MET A 142 -1.50 9.47 -17.48
C MET A 142 -1.59 10.32 -18.74
#